data_AF-A0A2U1DUZ4-F1
#
_entry.id   AF-A0A2U1DUZ4-F1
#
_cell.length_a   1.000
_cell.length_b   1.000
_cell.length_c   1.000
_cell.angle_alpha   90.00
_cell.angle_beta   90.00
_cell.angle_gamma   90.00
#
_symmetry.space_group_name_H-M   'P 1'
#
loop_
_entity.id
_entity.type
_entity.pdbx_description
1 polymer ?
#
loop_
_entity_poly.entity_id
_entity_poly.type
_entity_poly.pdbx_seq_one_letter_code
_entity_poly.pdbx_strand_id
1 'polypeptide(L)'
;MAHLQAAGLQLAVRNYRTPGRGGGEIDLVMRDRDGTLVFVEVRSRTHGGFGGAGASISATKQQRIIFAARHYLMRLPSPPPCRFDVVLVEDRVQWLKAAFDAQ
;
A
#
# COMPACT_ATOMS: atom_id res chain seq x y z
N MET A 1 -4.57 5.08 -10.16
CA MET A 1 -3.54 4.25 -10.84
C MET A 1 -2.70 5.08 -11.82
N ALA A 2 -3.31 5.82 -12.77
CA ALA A 2 -2.58 6.67 -13.71
C ALA A 2 -1.59 7.65 -13.04
N HIS A 3 -1.94 8.26 -11.90
CA HIS A 3 -1.06 9.14 -11.14
C HIS A 3 0.26 8.47 -10.69
N LEU A 4 0.19 7.25 -10.16
CA LEU A 4 1.36 6.49 -9.71
C LEU A 4 2.22 6.03 -10.89
N GLN A 5 1.58 5.59 -11.98
CA GLN A 5 2.28 5.16 -13.19
C GLN A 5 2.98 6.33 -13.90
N ALA A 6 2.34 7.50 -13.94
CA ALA A 6 2.96 8.73 -14.45
C ALA A 6 4.20 9.11 -13.63
N ALA A 7 4.21 8.81 -12.33
CA ALA A 7 5.38 8.98 -11.48
C ALA A 7 6.47 7.90 -11.66
N GLY A 8 6.25 6.90 -12.53
CA GLY A 8 7.22 5.86 -12.87
C GLY A 8 7.02 4.52 -12.17
N LEU A 9 5.99 4.37 -11.34
CA LEU A 9 5.69 3.08 -10.71
C LEU A 9 5.08 2.11 -11.74
N GLN A 10 5.57 0.89 -11.76
CA GLN A 10 5.02 -0.19 -12.57
C GLN A 10 4.12 -1.08 -11.72
N LEU A 11 2.91 -1.36 -12.20
CA LEU A 11 2.00 -2.24 -11.49
C LEU A 11 2.50 -3.69 -11.58
N ALA A 12 2.66 -4.35 -10.45
CA ALA A 12 2.92 -5.79 -10.38
C ALA A 12 1.62 -6.57 -10.12
N VAL A 13 0.84 -6.18 -9.11
CA VAL A 13 -0.41 -6.86 -8.72
C VAL A 13 -1.44 -5.86 -8.22
N ARG A 14 -2.73 -6.11 -8.50
CA ARG A 14 -3.87 -5.40 -7.88
C ARG A 14 -4.61 -6.32 -6.93
N ASN A 15 -5.18 -5.76 -5.88
CA ASN A 15 -6.06 -6.43 -4.92
C ASN A 15 -5.46 -7.75 -4.40
N TYR A 16 -4.21 -7.70 -3.97
CA TYR A 16 -3.51 -8.87 -3.45
C TYR A 16 -4.11 -9.27 -2.10
N ARG A 17 -4.44 -10.56 -1.96
CA ARG A 17 -5.06 -11.12 -0.74
C ARG A 17 -4.34 -12.39 -0.33
N THR A 18 -4.11 -12.56 0.97
CA THR A 18 -3.58 -13.82 1.50
C THR A 18 -4.71 -14.82 1.75
N PRO A 19 -4.46 -16.14 1.62
CA PRO A 19 -5.43 -17.18 2.00
C PRO A 19 -5.78 -17.14 3.50
N GLY A 20 -6.92 -17.74 3.86
CA GLY A 20 -7.33 -17.97 5.25
C GLY A 20 -8.20 -16.88 5.88
N ARG A 21 -8.85 -17.21 7.01
CA ARG A 21 -9.68 -16.27 7.79
C ARG A 21 -8.79 -15.25 8.48
N GLY A 22 -9.09 -13.96 8.33
CA GLY A 22 -8.27 -12.88 8.90
C GLY A 22 -7.05 -12.50 8.05
N GLY A 23 -7.00 -12.94 6.79
CA GLY A 23 -5.91 -12.63 5.86
C GLY A 23 -5.65 -11.13 5.67
N GLY A 24 -4.41 -10.84 5.29
CA GLY A 24 -3.97 -9.53 4.88
C GLY A 24 -4.41 -9.20 3.45
N GLU A 25 -4.47 -7.91 3.15
CA GLU A 25 -4.78 -7.40 1.82
C GLU A 25 -3.90 -6.20 1.49
N ILE A 26 -3.61 -6.02 0.20
CA ILE A 26 -2.89 -4.87 -0.36
C ILE A 26 -3.60 -4.46 -1.64
N ASP A 27 -3.96 -3.19 -1.76
CA ASP A 27 -4.70 -2.71 -2.93
C ASP A 27 -3.85 -2.74 -4.18
N LEU A 28 -2.58 -2.28 -4.10
CA LEU A 28 -1.64 -2.33 -5.21
C LEU A 28 -0.25 -2.78 -4.71
N VAL A 29 0.35 -3.72 -5.45
CA VAL A 29 1.78 -4.00 -5.37
C VAL A 29 2.41 -3.40 -6.63
N MET A 30 3.37 -2.50 -6.44
CA MET A 30 4.05 -1.79 -7.52
C MET A 30 5.56 -1.93 -7.40
N ARG A 31 6.27 -1.60 -8.48
CA ARG A 31 7.73 -1.55 -8.52
C ARG A 31 8.18 -0.15 -8.90
N ASP A 32 9.09 0.40 -8.11
CA ASP A 32 9.76 1.67 -8.41
C ASP A 32 10.95 1.44 -9.37
N ARG A 33 11.50 2.52 -9.94
CA ARG A 33 12.54 2.45 -10.98
C ARG A 33 13.84 1.84 -10.49
N ASP A 34 14.11 1.92 -9.20
CA ASP A 34 15.29 1.34 -8.54
C ASP A 34 15.10 -0.14 -8.15
N GLY A 35 13.94 -0.73 -8.46
CA GLY A 35 13.61 -2.11 -8.13
C GLY A 35 12.90 -2.30 -6.79
N THR A 36 12.71 -1.24 -6.00
CA THR A 36 11.96 -1.26 -4.73
C THR A 36 10.53 -1.74 -4.96
N LEU A 37 10.05 -2.65 -4.11
CA LEU A 37 8.64 -3.02 -4.07
C LEU A 37 7.86 -2.03 -3.20
N VAL A 38 6.76 -1.53 -3.77
CA VAL A 38 5.91 -0.54 -3.12
C VAL A 38 4.54 -1.16 -2.88
N PHE A 39 4.19 -1.34 -1.61
CA PHE A 39 2.89 -1.83 -1.18
C PHE A 39 2.00 -0.63 -0.89
N VAL A 40 0.98 -0.43 -1.72
CA VAL A 40 0.12 0.75 -1.67
C VAL A 40 -1.26 0.38 -1.14
N GLU A 41 -1.72 1.09 -0.12
CA GLU A 41 -3.12 1.15 0.29
C GLU A 41 -3.78 2.41 -0.32
N VAL A 42 -4.98 2.27 -0.89
CA VAL A 42 -5.76 3.37 -1.45
C VAL A 42 -6.98 3.63 -0.57
N ARG A 43 -7.13 4.86 -0.09
CA ARG A 43 -8.26 5.27 0.75
C ARG A 43 -9.06 6.36 0.06
N SER A 44 -10.34 6.09 -0.17
CA SER A 44 -11.30 7.15 -0.49
C SER A 44 -11.78 7.78 0.82
N ARG A 45 -11.74 9.10 0.94
CA ARG A 45 -12.44 9.77 2.06
C ARG A 45 -13.84 10.12 1.60
N THR A 46 -14.84 9.59 2.29
CA THR A 46 -16.23 10.05 2.16
C THR A 46 -16.41 11.31 3.00
N HIS A 47 -17.00 12.35 2.41
CA HIS A 47 -17.21 13.67 3.02
C HIS A 47 -17.73 13.60 4.47
N GLY A 48 -17.15 14.40 5.38
CA GLY A 48 -17.84 14.87 6.59
C GLY A 48 -17.34 14.44 7.98
N GLY A 49 -16.28 13.64 8.10
CA GLY A 49 -15.71 13.31 9.42
C GLY A 49 -14.56 14.24 9.80
N PHE A 50 -14.76 15.15 10.75
CA PHE A 50 -13.67 15.92 11.38
C PHE A 50 -12.54 14.99 11.82
N GLY A 51 -11.38 15.12 11.21
CA GLY A 51 -10.21 14.35 11.63
C GLY A 51 -9.01 14.59 10.74
N GLY A 52 -8.08 15.43 11.22
CA GLY A 52 -6.69 15.47 10.74
C GLY A 52 -5.96 14.10 10.78
N ALA A 53 -6.64 13.05 11.24
CA ALA A 53 -6.25 11.64 11.25
C ALA A 53 -6.60 10.85 9.98
N GLY A 54 -7.30 11.41 8.98
CA GLY A 54 -7.73 10.63 7.81
C GLY A 54 -6.61 10.20 6.84
N ALA A 55 -5.35 10.51 7.16
CA ALA A 55 -4.16 9.97 6.50
C ALA A 55 -3.60 8.71 7.20
N SER A 56 -3.95 8.49 8.47
CA SER A 56 -3.35 7.47 9.31
C SER A 56 -4.01 6.10 9.09
N ILE A 57 -3.23 5.14 8.63
CA ILE A 57 -3.64 3.73 8.60
C ILE A 57 -3.65 3.21 10.04
N SER A 58 -4.78 2.66 10.50
CA SER A 58 -4.87 2.09 11.85
C SER A 58 -3.84 0.98 12.04
N ALA A 59 -3.35 0.80 13.27
CA ALA A 59 -2.37 -0.25 13.58
C ALA A 59 -2.83 -1.64 13.10
N THR A 60 -4.11 -1.97 13.29
CA THR A 60 -4.70 -3.22 12.79
C THR A 60 -4.60 -3.36 11.26
N LYS A 61 -4.85 -2.28 10.51
CA LYS A 61 -4.72 -2.31 9.05
C LYS A 61 -3.26 -2.37 8.62
N GLN A 62 -2.35 -1.66 9.29
CA GLN A 62 -0.89 -1.78 9.03
C GLN A 62 -0.44 -3.24 9.20
N GLN A 63 -0.81 -3.90 10.30
CA GLN A 63 -0.47 -5.30 10.55
C GLN A 63 -1.01 -6.25 9.45
N ARG A 64 -2.24 -6.01 8.97
CA ARG A 64 -2.79 -6.79 7.84
C ARG A 64 -2.04 -6.56 6.53
N ILE A 65 -1.64 -5.32 6.24
CA ILE A 65 -0.85 -5.00 5.04
C ILE A 65 0.55 -5.62 5.16
N ILE A 66 1.22 -5.51 6.31
CA ILE A 66 2.54 -6.10 6.57
C ILE A 66 2.47 -7.62 6.42
N PHE A 67 1.44 -8.27 6.96
CA PHE A 67 1.23 -9.70 6.80
C PHE A 67 1.13 -10.11 5.32
N ALA A 68 0.33 -9.38 4.54
CA ALA A 68 0.23 -9.62 3.10
C ALA A 68 1.53 -9.35 2.36
N ALA A 69 2.27 -8.30 2.73
CA ALA A 69 3.55 -7.98 2.12
C ALA A 69 4.58 -9.08 2.38
N ARG A 70 4.68 -9.56 3.63
CA ARG A 70 5.54 -10.71 3.98
C ARG A 70 5.19 -11.95 3.14
N HIS A 71 3.90 -12.27 3.03
CA HIS A 71 3.45 -13.40 2.22
C HIS A 71 3.71 -13.21 0.71
N TYR A 72 3.66 -11.98 0.19
CA TYR A 72 4.06 -11.67 -1.18
C TYR A 72 5.56 -11.89 -1.38
N LEU A 73 6.39 -11.37 -0.47
CA LEU A 73 7.84 -11.44 -0.53
C LEU A 73 8.38 -12.88 -0.47
N MET A 74 7.71 -13.77 0.29
CA MET A 74 8.06 -15.20 0.33
C MET A 74 7.99 -15.91 -1.03
N ARG A 75 7.32 -15.32 -2.03
CA ARG A 75 7.22 -15.87 -3.39
C ARG A 75 8.39 -15.45 -4.29
N LEU A 76 9.26 -14.57 -3.81
CA LEU A 76 10.38 -14.04 -4.57
C LEU A 76 11.68 -14.77 -4.17
N PRO A 77 12.62 -14.97 -5.12
CA PRO A 77 13.92 -15.58 -4.80
C PRO A 77 14.71 -14.80 -3.74
N SER A 78 14.61 -13.47 -3.76
CA SER A 78 15.18 -12.58 -2.77
C SER A 78 14.29 -11.36 -2.58
N PRO A 79 14.08 -10.89 -1.33
CA PRO A 79 13.28 -9.71 -1.06
C PRO A 79 14.06 -8.43 -1.43
N PRO A 80 13.54 -7.58 -2.35
CA PRO A 80 14.14 -6.27 -2.60
C PRO A 80 13.83 -5.29 -1.46
N PRO A 81 14.40 -4.06 -1.48
CA PRO A 81 13.91 -2.96 -0.65
C PRO A 81 12.39 -2.80 -0.80
N CYS A 82 11.73 -2.47 0.30
CA CYS A 82 10.27 -2.37 0.37
C CYS A 82 9.85 -1.04 0.97
N ARG A 83 8.73 -0.50 0.50
CA ARG A 83 8.11 0.73 0.99
C ARG A 83 6.60 0.56 1.11
N PHE A 84 6.00 1.08 2.17
CA PHE A 84 4.55 1.12 2.33
C PHE A 84 4.05 2.53 2.04
N ASP A 85 3.21 2.66 1.03
CA ASP A 85 2.66 3.94 0.59
C ASP A 85 1.16 3.98 0.83
N VAL A 86 0.63 5.19 1.01
CA VAL A 86 -0.81 5.44 1.12
C VAL A 86 -1.21 6.47 0.08
N VAL A 87 -2.28 6.18 -0.66
CA VAL A 87 -2.90 7.12 -1.58
C VAL A 87 -4.27 7.49 -1.07
N LEU A 88 -4.45 8.77 -0.73
CA LEU A 88 -5.73 9.34 -0.34
C LEU A 88 -6.40 9.92 -1.58
N VAL A 89 -7.66 9.57 -1.79
CA VAL A 89 -8.49 10.03 -2.90
C VAL A 89 -9.69 10.78 -2.30
N GLU A 90 -9.65 12.10 -2.45
CA GLU A 90 -10.73 13.05 -2.11
C GLU A 90 -10.98 13.91 -3.36
N ASP A 91 -11.09 15.23 -3.19
CA ASP A 91 -11.13 16.21 -4.29
C ASP A 91 -9.82 16.21 -5.09
N ARG A 92 -8.72 15.80 -4.46
CA ARG A 92 -7.41 15.60 -5.08
C ARG A 92 -6.78 14.29 -4.63
N VAL A 93 -5.86 13.77 -5.44
CA VAL A 93 -5.03 12.62 -5.08
C VAL A 93 -3.85 13.11 -4.25
N GLN A 94 -3.70 12.58 -3.04
CA GLN A 94 -2.53 12.79 -2.19
C GLN A 94 -1.80 11.46 -2.01
N TRP A 95 -0.50 11.45 -2.31
CA TRP A 95 0.34 10.27 -2.19
C TRP A 95 1.36 10.46 -1.08
N LEU A 96 1.21 9.68 -0.01
CA LEU A 96 2.12 9.61 1.12
C LEU A 96 3.08 8.44 0.89
N LYS A 97 4.34 8.76 0.63
CA LYS A 97 5.41 7.76 0.51
C LYS A 97 5.94 7.36 1.88
N ALA A 98 6.27 6.09 2.06
CA ALA A 98 6.78 5.57 3.34
C ALA A 98 5.88 5.98 4.52
N ALA A 99 4.57 5.77 4.35
CA ALA A 99 3.55 6.19 5.30
C ALA A 99 3.66 5.46 6.65
N PHE A 100 4.26 4.27 6.66
CA PHE A 100 4.62 3.52 7.85
C PHE A 100 5.69 2.47 7.53
N ASP A 101 6.34 1.96 8.57
CA ASP A 101 7.34 0.90 8.48
C ASP A 101 6.78 -0.45 8.98
N ALA A 102 7.40 -1.54 8.53
CA ALA A 102 7.11 -2.86 9.06
C ALA A 102 7.85 -3.09 10.39
N GLN A 103 7.28 -2.61 11.50
CA GLN A 103 7.73 -2.96 12.85
C GLN A 103 7.34 -4.40 13.22
#